data_AF-K9KEL9-F1
#
_entry.id   AF-K9KEL9-F1
#
_cell.length_a   1.000
_cell.length_b   1.000
_cell.length_c   1.000
_cell.angle_alpha   90.00
_cell.angle_beta   90.00
_cell.angle_gamma   90.00
#
_symmetry.space_group_name_H-M   'P 1'
#
loop_
_entity.id
_entity.type
_entity.pdbx_description
1 polymer ?
#
loop_
_entity_poly.entity_id
_entity_poly.type
_entity_poly.pdbx_seq_one_letter_code
_entity_poly.pdbx_strand_id
1 'polypeptide(L)'
;DVDLGGFAGLFDLKAAGFKDPLLACGTDGVGTKLKIAQQCNKHDTIGQDLVAMCVNDILAQGAEPLFFLDYFSCGKLDLHTTEAVVAGIAEACGKAGCALLGGETAEMPDMYPPGEYDLAGFAVGAMERDQKLPHLERIAEGDVVIGIASSGLHSNGFSLVRKIVAKSSLQYSSPAPDGCGEQTLGDLLLTPTRIYSHSLLPVLRSGHVKAFAHITGGGLLENIPRVLPQKFGVDLDAQTWRIPRIFSWLQQEGHLSEEEMARTFNCGIGAALIVSKDVTKQVLRDIQQHKEEAWVIGSVVACSEGSPRVKVKHLIETMQINGSMLANGALKNHFSVQPKKARVAVLISGTGSNLQALIDSTREPSSSAHIVVVISNKAAVAGLDKAERAGIPTRVINHKLYKSRVEFDNAIDQVLEEFSTSIVCLAGFMRILSGPFVRKWNGKMLNIHPSLLPSFKGSNAHEQVLDAGVTVTGCTVHFVAEDVDAGQIILQEAVPVKRGDTVATLSERVKLAEHKIFPAALQLVASGTIQLGENGKICWVKEE
;
A
#
# COMPACT_ATOMS: atom_id res chain seq x y z
N ASP A 1 3.00 22.08 37.97
CA ASP A 1 4.16 21.66 38.77
C ASP A 1 3.81 20.43 39.57
N VAL A 2 4.49 19.33 39.30
CA VAL A 2 4.40 18.09 40.09
C VAL A 2 5.57 18.11 41.07
N ASP A 3 5.28 18.00 42.36
CA ASP A 3 6.29 17.98 43.41
C ASP A 3 6.94 16.58 43.46
N LEU A 4 8.14 16.44 42.90
CA LEU A 4 8.90 15.17 42.88
C LEU A 4 9.72 15.04 44.16
N GLY A 5 9.57 13.92 44.88
CA GLY A 5 10.34 13.62 46.10
C GLY A 5 9.52 13.40 47.39
N GLY A 6 8.19 13.52 47.32
CA GLY A 6 7.26 13.12 48.40
C GLY A 6 6.85 11.63 48.34
N PHE A 7 6.14 11.14 49.36
CA PHE A 7 5.64 9.75 49.41
C PHE A 7 4.73 9.34 48.22
N ALA A 8 4.10 10.31 47.57
CA ALA A 8 3.29 10.14 46.36
C ALA A 8 3.11 11.49 45.65
N GLY A 9 2.99 11.47 44.32
CA GLY A 9 2.49 12.63 43.59
C GLY A 9 0.97 12.79 43.78
N LEU A 10 0.46 14.02 43.67
CA LEU A 10 -0.96 14.34 43.79
C LEU A 10 -1.45 14.95 42.47
N PHE A 11 -2.63 14.53 42.00
CA PHE A 11 -3.27 15.06 40.80
C PHE A 11 -4.63 15.69 41.11
N ASP A 12 -4.82 16.95 40.75
CA ASP A 12 -6.06 17.68 41.01
C ASP A 12 -7.01 17.59 39.80
N LEU A 13 -8.03 16.73 39.90
CA LEU A 13 -9.06 16.56 38.87
C LEU A 13 -9.90 17.81 38.64
N LYS A 14 -10.10 18.64 39.67
CA LYS A 14 -10.90 19.87 39.56
C LYS A 14 -10.11 20.92 38.81
N ALA A 15 -8.82 21.05 39.08
CA ALA A 15 -7.93 21.93 38.32
C ALA A 15 -7.80 21.48 36.85
N ALA A 16 -7.84 20.17 36.58
CA ALA A 16 -7.87 19.61 35.24
C ALA A 16 -9.23 19.82 34.50
N GLY A 17 -10.24 20.36 35.17
CA GLY A 17 -11.49 20.80 34.53
C GLY A 17 -12.63 19.77 34.50
N PHE A 18 -12.49 18.63 35.17
CA PHE A 18 -13.53 17.60 35.22
C PHE A 18 -14.67 17.96 36.17
N LYS A 19 -15.90 17.53 35.82
CA LYS A 19 -17.12 17.75 36.62
C LYS A 19 -17.66 16.46 37.25
N ASP A 20 -17.94 15.43 36.45
CA ASP A 20 -18.36 14.09 36.91
C ASP A 20 -17.47 13.02 36.24
N PRO A 21 -16.16 13.00 36.57
CA PRO A 21 -15.23 12.12 35.91
C PRO A 21 -15.44 10.66 36.30
N LEU A 22 -15.35 9.79 35.30
CA LEU A 22 -14.96 8.40 35.48
C LEU A 22 -13.44 8.29 35.32
N LEU A 23 -12.81 7.46 36.14
CA LEU A 23 -11.39 7.15 36.02
C LEU A 23 -11.21 5.83 35.26
N ALA A 24 -10.36 5.84 34.24
CA ALA A 24 -9.84 4.65 33.60
C ALA A 24 -8.40 4.44 34.07
N CYS A 25 -8.07 3.23 34.46
CA CYS A 25 -6.70 2.84 34.79
C CYS A 25 -6.29 1.66 33.90
N GLY A 26 -5.04 1.67 33.47
CA GLY A 26 -4.44 0.61 32.67
C GLY A 26 -3.03 0.35 33.15
N THR A 27 -2.64 -0.92 33.12
CA THR A 27 -1.26 -1.33 33.34
C THR A 27 -0.81 -2.17 32.16
N ASP A 28 0.42 -1.94 31.72
CA ASP A 28 1.01 -2.70 30.62
C ASP A 28 2.53 -2.76 30.75
N GLY A 29 3.13 -3.65 29.98
CA GLY A 29 4.57 -3.80 29.84
C GLY A 29 5.00 -3.71 28.39
N VAL A 30 6.30 -3.58 28.16
CA VAL A 30 6.86 -3.59 26.79
C VAL A 30 7.02 -5.00 26.23
N GLY A 31 7.02 -6.00 27.12
CA GLY A 31 7.18 -7.41 26.76
C GLY A 31 8.57 -7.73 26.22
N THR A 32 8.66 -8.78 25.41
CA THR A 32 9.96 -9.32 24.96
C THR A 32 10.68 -8.45 23.92
N LYS A 33 10.13 -7.29 23.55
CA LYS A 33 10.85 -6.23 22.81
C LYS A 33 12.05 -5.71 23.62
N LEU A 34 11.95 -5.72 24.96
CA LEU A 34 13.06 -5.37 25.88
C LEU A 34 14.32 -6.19 25.61
N LYS A 35 14.19 -7.47 25.23
CA LYS A 35 15.34 -8.33 24.91
C LYS A 35 16.09 -7.84 23.67
N ILE A 36 15.38 -7.26 22.70
CA ILE A 36 16.03 -6.69 21.51
C ILE A 36 16.74 -5.39 21.89
N ALA A 37 16.10 -4.53 22.70
CA ALA A 37 16.71 -3.30 23.21
C ALA A 37 18.02 -3.57 23.96
N GLN A 38 18.00 -4.56 24.87
CA GLN A 38 19.17 -5.04 25.62
C GLN A 38 20.26 -5.60 24.71
N GLN A 39 19.91 -6.41 23.70
CA GLN A 39 20.89 -6.98 22.78
C GLN A 39 21.50 -5.95 21.82
N CYS A 40 20.75 -4.90 21.48
CA CYS A 40 21.22 -3.82 20.62
C CYS A 40 21.90 -2.68 21.39
N ASN A 41 21.80 -2.68 22.73
CA ASN A 41 22.18 -1.56 23.60
C ASN A 41 21.52 -0.24 23.16
N LYS A 42 20.21 -0.27 22.90
CA LYS A 42 19.39 0.86 22.42
C LYS A 42 18.12 0.96 23.27
N HIS A 43 18.08 1.96 24.16
CA HIS A 43 17.08 2.04 25.23
C HIS A 43 16.19 3.30 25.15
N ASP A 44 16.63 4.30 24.40
CA ASP A 44 16.08 5.66 24.38
C ASP A 44 14.58 5.72 24.05
N THR A 45 14.08 4.77 23.26
CA THR A 45 12.69 4.76 22.79
C THR A 45 11.80 3.74 23.49
N ILE A 46 12.36 2.88 24.35
CA ILE A 46 11.61 1.81 25.02
C ILE A 46 10.63 2.36 26.05
N GLY A 47 10.94 3.53 26.62
CA GLY A 47 10.03 4.27 27.48
C GLY A 47 8.78 4.74 26.73
N GLN A 48 8.92 5.10 25.44
CA GLN A 48 7.77 5.43 24.60
C GLN A 48 6.88 4.21 24.35
N ASP A 49 7.46 3.03 24.13
CA ASP A 49 6.70 1.80 24.02
C ASP A 49 5.86 1.53 25.29
N LEU A 50 6.45 1.71 26.47
CA LEU A 50 5.79 1.50 27.75
C LEU A 50 4.59 2.45 27.94
N VAL A 51 4.83 3.75 27.74
CA VAL A 51 3.78 4.77 27.88
C VAL A 51 2.69 4.57 26.84
N ALA A 52 3.05 4.37 25.57
CA ALA A 52 2.12 4.24 24.46
C ALA A 52 1.14 3.07 24.67
N MET A 53 1.64 1.91 25.13
CA MET A 53 0.80 0.76 25.45
C MET A 53 -0.30 1.12 26.47
N CYS A 54 0.09 1.73 27.59
CA CYS A 54 -0.84 2.08 28.65
C CYS A 54 -1.84 3.18 28.23
N VAL A 55 -1.37 4.26 27.60
CA VAL A 55 -2.23 5.41 27.26
C VAL A 55 -3.19 5.11 26.11
N ASN A 56 -2.79 4.28 25.15
CA ASN A 56 -3.68 3.85 24.06
C ASN A 56 -4.79 2.91 24.56
N ASP A 57 -4.54 2.11 25.60
CA ASP A 57 -5.54 1.22 26.20
C ASP A 57 -6.63 1.97 26.97
N ILE A 58 -6.27 2.99 27.74
CA ILE A 58 -7.27 3.84 28.41
C ILE A 58 -8.00 4.75 27.41
N LEU A 59 -7.33 5.15 26.32
CA LEU A 59 -7.96 5.88 25.22
C LEU A 59 -9.09 5.05 24.57
N ALA A 60 -8.97 3.72 24.54
CA ALA A 60 -10.02 2.83 24.04
C ALA A 60 -11.34 2.94 24.81
N GLN A 61 -11.27 3.37 26.06
CA GLN A 61 -12.43 3.63 26.92
C GLN A 61 -12.94 5.09 26.79
N GLY A 62 -12.28 5.90 25.96
CA GLY A 62 -12.53 7.32 25.78
C GLY A 62 -11.86 8.20 26.83
N ALA A 63 -10.91 7.68 27.63
CA ALA A 63 -10.24 8.46 28.66
C ALA A 63 -9.11 9.33 28.09
N GLU A 64 -9.01 10.55 28.58
CA GLU A 64 -7.85 11.42 28.42
C GLU A 64 -6.78 11.02 29.44
N PRO A 65 -5.55 10.69 29.02
CA PRO A 65 -4.47 10.38 29.96
C PRO A 65 -4.13 11.58 30.85
N LEU A 66 -4.11 11.37 32.17
CA LEU A 66 -3.82 12.44 33.13
C LEU A 66 -2.40 12.31 33.67
N PHE A 67 -2.06 11.12 34.16
CA PHE A 67 -0.75 10.85 34.73
C PHE A 67 -0.31 9.40 34.53
N PHE A 68 0.99 9.20 34.67
CA PHE A 68 1.68 7.94 34.47
C PHE A 68 2.61 7.64 35.64
N LEU A 69 2.75 6.36 35.97
CA LEU A 69 3.78 5.84 36.87
C LEU A 69 4.51 4.66 36.22
N ASP A 70 5.76 4.47 36.58
CA ASP A 70 6.57 3.34 36.14
C ASP A 70 7.16 2.54 37.30
N TYR A 71 7.33 1.25 37.09
CA TYR A 71 8.11 0.35 37.94
C TYR A 71 9.19 -0.30 37.10
N PHE A 72 10.44 -0.02 37.46
CA PHE A 72 11.64 -0.48 36.76
C PHE A 72 12.37 -1.48 37.65
N SER A 73 12.25 -2.76 37.32
CA SER A 73 13.03 -3.84 37.94
C SER A 73 14.21 -4.25 37.07
N CYS A 74 15.40 -4.40 37.65
CA CYS A 74 16.61 -4.79 36.92
C CYS A 74 17.51 -5.73 37.71
N GLY A 75 18.50 -6.33 37.01
CA GLY A 75 19.56 -7.11 37.63
C GLY A 75 20.51 -6.20 38.40
N LYS A 76 21.67 -5.91 37.82
CA LYS A 76 22.56 -4.85 38.30
C LYS A 76 22.18 -3.53 37.63
N LEU A 77 22.05 -2.47 38.43
CA LEU A 77 21.71 -1.16 37.91
C LEU A 77 22.85 -0.60 37.05
N ASP A 78 22.54 -0.23 35.81
CA ASP A 78 23.41 0.53 34.93
C ASP A 78 22.84 1.93 34.74
N LEU A 79 23.55 2.94 35.25
CA LEU A 79 23.06 4.32 35.29
C LEU A 79 22.72 4.85 33.90
N HIS A 80 23.52 4.51 32.89
CA HIS A 80 23.31 5.00 31.53
C HIS A 80 22.03 4.42 30.90
N THR A 81 21.84 3.10 31.03
CA THR A 81 20.60 2.43 30.61
C THR A 81 19.40 3.00 31.35
N THR A 82 19.52 3.19 32.67
CA THR A 82 18.41 3.70 33.48
C THR A 82 18.01 5.12 33.09
N GLU A 83 18.99 6.01 32.91
CA GLU A 83 18.76 7.38 32.45
C GLU A 83 18.08 7.40 31.07
N ALA A 84 18.52 6.57 30.12
CA ALA A 84 17.94 6.49 28.78
C ALA A 84 16.48 6.02 28.81
N VAL A 85 16.16 5.00 29.61
CA VAL A 85 14.79 4.50 29.76
C VAL A 85 13.89 5.57 30.38
N VAL A 86 14.29 6.16 31.49
CA VAL A 86 13.48 7.16 32.21
C VAL A 86 13.30 8.43 31.37
N ALA A 87 14.33 8.87 30.64
CA ALA A 87 14.21 9.98 29.71
C ALA A 87 13.18 9.68 28.60
N GLY A 88 13.19 8.47 28.04
CA GLY A 88 12.22 8.02 27.06
C GLY A 88 10.78 7.98 27.60
N ILE A 89 10.59 7.58 28.87
CA ILE A 89 9.28 7.63 29.54
C ILE A 89 8.81 9.08 29.68
N ALA A 90 9.67 9.96 30.20
CA ALA A 90 9.34 11.37 30.40
C ALA A 90 8.99 12.09 29.09
N GLU A 91 9.76 11.87 28.03
CA GLU A 91 9.48 12.43 26.70
C GLU A 91 8.14 11.90 26.15
N ALA A 92 7.85 10.61 26.33
CA ALA A 92 6.62 9.99 25.89
C ALA A 92 5.39 10.49 26.67
N CYS A 93 5.50 10.71 27.98
CA CYS A 93 4.46 11.37 28.78
C CYS A 93 4.15 12.77 28.23
N GLY A 94 5.20 13.54 27.90
CA GLY A 94 5.06 14.83 27.23
C GLY A 94 4.31 14.75 25.89
N LYS A 95 4.65 13.76 25.03
CA LYS A 95 3.94 13.49 23.77
C LYS A 95 2.48 13.06 23.98
N ALA A 96 2.22 12.27 25.01
CA ALA A 96 0.90 11.74 25.33
C ALA A 96 -0.02 12.77 26.00
N GLY A 97 0.53 13.87 26.49
CA GLY A 97 -0.20 14.91 27.22
C GLY A 97 -0.45 14.56 28.69
N CYS A 98 0.32 13.66 29.29
CA CYS A 98 0.15 13.26 30.70
C CYS A 98 1.39 13.58 31.55
N ALA A 99 1.18 13.71 32.86
CA ALA A 99 2.26 13.94 33.81
C ALA A 99 2.95 12.62 34.23
N LEU A 100 4.28 12.57 34.22
CA LEU A 100 5.02 11.52 34.94
C LEU A 100 5.01 11.86 36.43
N LEU A 101 4.22 11.12 37.21
CA LEU A 101 3.82 11.52 38.57
C LEU A 101 4.58 10.79 39.68
N GLY A 102 5.22 9.67 39.33
CA GLY A 102 6.13 8.94 40.20
C GLY A 102 6.63 7.68 39.51
N GLY A 103 7.66 7.07 40.08
CA GLY A 103 8.18 5.79 39.63
C GLY A 103 9.07 5.16 40.68
N GLU A 104 9.34 3.86 40.54
CA GLU A 104 10.18 3.09 41.47
C GLU A 104 11.23 2.30 40.68
N THR A 105 12.47 2.30 41.16
CA THR A 105 13.56 1.47 40.59
C THR A 105 14.01 0.42 41.60
N ALA A 106 13.89 -0.85 41.25
CA ALA A 106 14.27 -1.99 42.10
C ALA A 106 15.43 -2.79 41.48
N GLU A 107 16.60 -2.72 42.11
CA GLU A 107 17.77 -3.54 41.77
C GLU A 107 17.68 -4.91 42.47
N MET A 108 17.58 -5.99 41.68
CA MET A 108 17.38 -7.37 42.15
C MET A 108 18.28 -8.36 41.40
N PRO A 109 19.59 -8.41 41.69
CA PRO A 109 20.56 -9.23 40.94
C PRO A 109 20.31 -10.74 40.99
N ASP A 110 19.63 -11.22 42.03
CA ASP A 110 19.26 -12.64 42.18
C ASP A 110 18.02 -13.03 41.35
N MET A 111 17.23 -12.04 40.91
CA MET A 111 16.02 -12.24 40.10
C MET A 111 16.30 -12.08 38.61
N TYR A 112 17.12 -11.09 38.25
CA TYR A 112 17.40 -10.74 36.85
C TYR A 112 18.90 -10.91 36.54
N PRO A 113 19.26 -11.58 35.42
CA PRO A 113 20.63 -11.65 34.97
C PRO A 113 21.26 -10.26 34.73
N PRO A 114 22.60 -10.15 34.73
CA PRO A 114 23.28 -8.90 34.39
C PRO A 114 22.86 -8.35 33.02
N GLY A 115 22.52 -7.07 32.97
CA GLY A 115 22.07 -6.38 31.75
C GLY A 115 20.58 -6.58 31.41
N GLU A 116 19.84 -7.35 32.22
CA GLU A 116 18.40 -7.52 32.02
C GLU A 116 17.59 -6.62 32.95
N TYR A 117 16.49 -6.12 32.40
CA TYR A 117 15.49 -5.36 33.11
C TYR A 117 14.09 -5.61 32.54
N ASP A 118 13.10 -5.29 33.36
CA ASP A 118 11.68 -5.31 33.04
C ASP A 118 11.02 -4.00 33.45
N LEU A 119 9.98 -3.63 32.72
CA LEU A 119 9.26 -2.37 32.88
C LEU A 119 7.77 -2.63 32.98
N ALA A 120 7.16 -2.09 34.03
CA ALA A 120 5.70 -2.00 34.17
C ALA A 120 5.27 -0.53 34.21
N GLY A 121 4.26 -0.21 33.42
CA GLY A 121 3.68 1.11 33.31
C GLY A 121 2.28 1.13 33.88
N PHE A 122 1.88 2.28 34.40
CA PHE A 122 0.56 2.50 34.99
C PHE A 122 0.05 3.85 34.51
N ALA A 123 -0.99 3.86 33.67
CA ALA A 123 -1.63 5.09 33.23
C ALA A 123 -2.99 5.25 33.91
N VAL A 124 -3.28 6.46 34.37
CA VAL A 124 -4.60 6.87 34.82
C VAL A 124 -5.10 7.99 33.92
N GLY A 125 -6.31 7.82 33.40
CA GLY A 125 -7.02 8.81 32.62
C GLY A 125 -8.42 9.08 33.15
N ALA A 126 -9.04 10.13 32.63
CA ALA A 126 -10.42 10.46 32.97
C ALA A 126 -11.26 10.83 31.74
N MET A 127 -12.56 10.63 31.85
CA MET A 127 -13.55 11.12 30.90
C MET A 127 -14.80 11.54 31.66
N GLU A 128 -15.59 12.44 31.08
CA GLU A 128 -16.95 12.65 31.58
C GLU A 128 -17.78 11.38 31.35
N ARG A 129 -18.73 11.12 32.23
CA ARG A 129 -19.54 9.89 32.22
C ARG A 129 -20.23 9.60 30.89
N ASP A 130 -20.64 10.65 30.17
CA ASP A 130 -21.31 10.59 28.87
C ASP A 130 -20.36 10.40 27.68
N GLN A 131 -19.05 10.57 27.89
CA GLN A 131 -17.98 10.40 26.89
C GLN A 131 -17.38 8.98 26.88
N LYS A 132 -17.83 8.11 27.77
CA LYS A 132 -17.32 6.74 27.89
C LYS A 132 -17.56 5.93 26.61
N LEU A 133 -16.51 5.25 26.15
CA LEU A 133 -16.55 4.25 25.08
C LEU A 133 -16.34 2.82 25.64
N PRO A 134 -16.77 1.78 24.90
CA PRO A 134 -17.59 1.81 23.68
C PRO A 134 -19.10 2.01 23.96
N HIS A 135 -19.82 2.52 22.97
CA HIS A 135 -21.30 2.57 22.90
C HIS A 135 -21.84 1.35 22.15
N LEU A 136 -21.82 0.18 22.78
CA LEU A 136 -22.17 -1.10 22.16
C LEU A 136 -23.59 -1.12 21.58
N GLU A 137 -24.51 -0.42 22.21
CA GLU A 137 -25.91 -0.28 21.79
C GLU A 137 -26.08 0.48 20.46
N ARG A 138 -25.08 1.28 20.06
CA ARG A 138 -25.11 2.06 18.82
C ARG A 138 -24.53 1.31 17.63
N ILE A 139 -23.82 0.21 17.87
CA ILE A 139 -23.16 -0.58 16.83
C ILE A 139 -24.21 -1.40 16.07
N ALA A 140 -24.19 -1.29 14.75
CA ALA A 140 -25.11 -1.96 13.85
C ALA A 140 -24.38 -2.59 12.65
N GLU A 141 -25.05 -3.56 12.01
CA GLU A 141 -24.58 -4.13 10.76
C GLU A 141 -24.41 -3.03 9.70
N GLY A 142 -23.29 -3.08 8.97
CA GLY A 142 -22.92 -2.09 7.99
C GLY A 142 -22.14 -0.90 8.55
N ASP A 143 -21.97 -0.75 9.86
CA ASP A 143 -21.03 0.24 10.40
C ASP A 143 -19.63 0.05 9.80
N VAL A 144 -18.90 1.14 9.63
CA VAL A 144 -17.60 1.17 8.98
C VAL A 144 -16.50 0.99 10.00
N VAL A 145 -15.51 0.16 9.66
CA VAL A 145 -14.28 0.02 10.42
C VAL A 145 -13.20 0.92 9.78
N ILE A 146 -12.70 1.88 10.55
CA ILE A 146 -11.57 2.74 10.17
C ILE A 146 -10.32 2.24 10.88
N GLY A 147 -9.28 1.91 10.13
CA GLY A 147 -7.98 1.50 10.68
C GLY A 147 -7.00 2.67 10.71
N ILE A 148 -6.29 2.84 11.82
CA ILE A 148 -5.24 3.86 12.00
C ILE A 148 -3.87 3.19 11.86
N ALA A 149 -2.98 3.81 11.09
CA ALA A 149 -1.65 3.28 10.82
C ALA A 149 -0.81 3.06 12.09
N SER A 150 -0.19 1.88 12.20
CA SER A 150 0.88 1.62 13.17
C SER A 150 2.21 2.21 12.66
N SER A 151 3.18 2.34 13.56
CA SER A 151 4.57 2.69 13.21
C SER A 151 5.38 1.44 12.80
N GLY A 152 4.82 0.24 12.96
CA GLY A 152 5.52 -1.04 12.81
C GLY A 152 4.92 -2.08 13.73
N LEU A 153 5.78 -2.91 14.35
CA LEU A 153 5.37 -4.00 15.25
C LEU A 153 4.74 -3.53 16.56
N HIS A 154 4.96 -2.26 16.95
CA HIS A 154 4.63 -1.74 18.27
C HIS A 154 5.34 -2.54 19.37
N SER A 155 4.63 -3.05 20.38
CA SER A 155 5.20 -3.82 21.50
C SER A 155 4.74 -5.28 21.55
N ASN A 156 4.15 -5.82 20.47
CA ASN A 156 3.55 -7.16 20.46
C ASN A 156 4.18 -8.09 19.41
N GLY A 157 4.11 -9.41 19.65
CA GLY A 157 4.65 -10.43 18.75
C GLY A 157 6.18 -10.63 18.82
N PHE A 158 6.88 -9.93 19.71
CA PHE A 158 8.35 -9.94 19.77
C PHE A 158 8.97 -11.30 20.13
N SER A 159 8.23 -12.16 20.83
CA SER A 159 8.67 -13.54 21.08
C SER A 159 8.79 -14.34 19.78
N LEU A 160 7.89 -14.12 18.82
CA LEU A 160 7.96 -14.74 17.49
C LEU A 160 9.05 -14.08 16.63
N VAL A 161 9.10 -12.74 16.64
CA VAL A 161 10.14 -11.97 15.93
C VAL A 161 11.54 -12.46 16.29
N ARG A 162 11.85 -12.58 17.59
CA ARG A 162 13.16 -13.06 18.06
C ARG A 162 13.46 -14.48 17.59
N LYS A 163 12.46 -15.36 17.53
CA LYS A 163 12.63 -16.74 17.01
C LYS A 163 12.89 -16.76 15.50
N ILE A 164 12.30 -15.85 14.75
CA ILE A 164 12.52 -15.69 13.31
C ILE A 164 13.94 -15.17 13.06
N VAL A 165 14.34 -14.09 13.74
CA VAL A 165 15.70 -13.53 13.63
C VAL A 165 16.76 -14.55 14.00
N ALA A 166 16.55 -15.34 15.05
CA ALA A 166 17.51 -16.37 15.46
C ALA A 166 17.72 -17.49 14.43
N LYS A 167 16.82 -17.65 13.45
CA LYS A 167 16.87 -18.66 12.39
C LYS A 167 17.13 -18.08 11.01
N SER A 168 17.04 -16.76 10.84
CA SER A 168 17.24 -16.10 9.55
C SER A 168 18.73 -15.86 9.28
N SER A 169 19.03 -15.37 8.08
CA SER A 169 20.38 -14.97 7.69
C SER A 169 20.80 -13.60 8.24
N LEU A 170 19.89 -12.85 8.87
CA LEU A 170 20.12 -11.49 9.35
C LEU A 170 20.32 -11.44 10.87
N GLN A 171 21.23 -10.58 11.30
CA GLN A 171 21.43 -10.22 12.71
C GLN A 171 20.84 -8.84 12.99
N TYR A 172 20.67 -8.46 14.26
CA TYR A 172 20.17 -7.12 14.62
C TYR A 172 21.05 -5.97 14.11
N SER A 173 22.35 -6.21 13.95
CA SER A 173 23.30 -5.25 13.37
C SER A 173 23.31 -5.26 11.84
N SER A 174 22.69 -6.25 11.19
CA SER A 174 22.59 -6.29 9.73
C SER A 174 21.75 -5.13 9.21
N PRO A 175 21.98 -4.68 7.97
CA PRO A 175 21.06 -3.78 7.29
C PRO A 175 19.62 -4.31 7.34
N ALA A 176 18.66 -3.41 7.52
CA ALA A 176 17.25 -3.76 7.48
C ALA A 176 16.87 -4.36 6.11
N PRO A 177 15.86 -5.25 6.06
CA PRO A 177 15.37 -5.79 4.81
C PRO A 177 14.95 -4.69 3.83
N ASP A 178 15.04 -4.97 2.54
CA ASP A 178 14.88 -3.94 1.52
C ASP A 178 13.54 -3.18 1.63
N GLY A 179 13.60 -1.87 1.40
CA GLY A 179 12.46 -0.96 1.52
C GLY A 179 12.01 -0.68 2.96
N CYS A 180 12.80 -1.06 3.96
CA CYS A 180 12.60 -0.64 5.36
C CYS A 180 13.47 0.57 5.76
N GLY A 181 14.09 1.26 4.79
CA GLY A 181 14.94 2.43 4.98
C GLY A 181 16.40 2.09 5.30
N GLU A 182 17.25 3.12 5.35
CA GLU A 182 18.68 3.00 5.68
C GLU A 182 18.88 2.93 7.20
N GLN A 183 18.62 1.76 7.78
CA GLN A 183 18.80 1.49 9.21
C GLN A 183 19.16 0.02 9.43
N THR A 184 19.52 -0.37 10.66
CA THR A 184 19.74 -1.79 10.96
C THR A 184 18.41 -2.51 11.21
N LEU A 185 18.41 -3.84 11.16
CA LEU A 185 17.26 -4.65 11.55
C LEU A 185 16.85 -4.36 13.00
N GLY A 186 17.82 -4.18 13.90
CA GLY A 186 17.58 -3.79 15.29
C GLY A 186 16.83 -2.46 15.41
N ASP A 187 17.25 -1.43 14.67
CA ASP A 187 16.56 -0.13 14.65
C ASP A 187 15.13 -0.24 14.13
N LEU A 188 14.94 -0.97 13.03
CA LEU A 188 13.62 -1.21 12.46
C LEU A 188 12.69 -1.88 13.49
N LEU A 189 13.17 -2.95 14.15
CA LEU A 189 12.40 -3.69 15.15
C LEU A 189 12.14 -2.86 16.42
N LEU A 190 13.03 -1.92 16.76
CA LEU A 190 12.92 -1.02 17.90
C LEU A 190 12.17 0.29 17.58
N THR A 191 11.59 0.42 16.39
CA THR A 191 10.69 1.54 16.06
C THR A 191 9.61 1.66 17.15
N PRO A 192 9.48 2.82 17.83
CA PRO A 192 8.61 2.94 18.98
C PRO A 192 7.14 2.89 18.60
N THR A 193 6.32 2.40 19.52
CA THR A 193 4.87 2.38 19.44
C THR A 193 4.34 3.79 19.28
N ARG A 194 3.32 3.93 18.44
CA ARG A 194 2.70 5.21 18.14
C ARG A 194 1.74 5.58 19.27
N ILE A 195 1.87 6.81 19.78
CA ILE A 195 0.97 7.34 20.80
C ILE A 195 -0.22 7.99 20.10
N TYR A 196 -1.42 7.48 20.35
CA TYR A 196 -2.65 7.98 19.73
C TYR A 196 -3.45 8.91 20.65
N SER A 197 -3.11 9.00 21.93
CA SER A 197 -3.89 9.74 22.93
C SER A 197 -4.12 11.19 22.52
N HIS A 198 -3.05 11.92 22.22
CA HIS A 198 -3.15 13.33 21.88
C HIS A 198 -3.84 13.57 20.53
N SER A 199 -3.52 12.76 19.51
CA SER A 199 -4.01 12.97 18.15
C SER A 199 -5.45 12.50 17.94
N LEU A 200 -5.89 11.42 18.61
CA LEU A 200 -7.22 10.84 18.38
C LEU A 200 -8.25 11.24 19.45
N LEU A 201 -7.85 11.73 20.63
CA LEU A 201 -8.82 12.15 21.64
C LEU A 201 -9.84 13.20 21.11
N PRO A 202 -9.46 14.23 20.34
CA PRO A 202 -10.45 15.15 19.74
C PRO A 202 -11.44 14.45 18.80
N VAL A 203 -10.98 13.44 18.05
CA VAL A 203 -11.82 12.61 17.18
C VAL A 203 -12.82 11.80 18.00
N LEU A 204 -12.39 11.22 19.13
CA LEU A 204 -13.28 10.50 20.05
C LEU A 204 -14.30 11.43 20.70
N ARG A 205 -13.91 12.66 21.03
CA ARG A 205 -14.77 13.69 21.63
C ARG A 205 -15.82 14.26 20.67
N SER A 206 -15.74 13.96 19.37
CA SER A 206 -16.80 14.33 18.40
C SER A 206 -18.16 13.68 18.68
N GLY A 207 -18.17 12.57 19.44
CA GLY A 207 -19.38 11.76 19.69
C GLY A 207 -19.79 10.86 18.51
N HIS A 208 -19.04 10.88 17.40
CA HIS A 208 -19.31 10.05 16.21
C HIS A 208 -18.70 8.64 16.29
N VAL A 209 -17.69 8.45 17.14
CA VAL A 209 -17.04 7.16 17.34
C VAL A 209 -17.87 6.29 18.27
N LYS A 210 -18.24 5.10 17.81
CA LYS A 210 -19.01 4.13 18.60
C LYS A 210 -18.10 3.25 19.45
N ALA A 211 -16.93 2.92 18.95
CA ALA A 211 -15.93 2.11 19.64
C ALA A 211 -14.53 2.39 19.11
N PHE A 212 -13.54 2.18 19.97
CA PHE A 212 -12.12 2.20 19.67
C PHE A 212 -11.49 0.90 20.17
N ALA A 213 -10.74 0.20 19.32
CA ALA A 213 -9.91 -0.94 19.71
C ALA A 213 -8.44 -0.61 19.49
N HIS A 214 -7.63 -0.68 20.54
CA HIS A 214 -6.18 -0.70 20.42
C HIS A 214 -5.73 -2.10 19.97
N ILE A 215 -4.88 -2.19 18.95
CA ILE A 215 -4.46 -3.48 18.39
C ILE A 215 -3.13 -3.91 19.02
N THR A 216 -3.21 -4.82 20.00
CA THR A 216 -2.07 -5.29 20.80
C THR A 216 -1.88 -6.81 20.66
N GLY A 217 -1.58 -7.53 21.75
CA GLY A 217 -1.50 -8.99 21.76
C GLY A 217 -2.80 -9.62 21.29
N GLY A 218 -2.72 -10.69 20.49
CA GLY A 218 -3.88 -11.27 19.81
C GLY A 218 -4.28 -10.54 18.51
N GLY A 219 -3.58 -9.47 18.16
CA GLY A 219 -3.63 -8.83 16.85
C GLY A 219 -5.03 -8.32 16.48
N LEU A 220 -5.34 -8.36 15.19
CA LEU A 220 -6.65 -7.94 14.67
C LEU A 220 -7.77 -8.87 15.14
N LEU A 221 -7.46 -10.18 15.28
CA LEU A 221 -8.45 -11.21 15.53
C LEU A 221 -9.03 -11.17 16.94
N GLU A 222 -8.22 -10.83 17.95
CA GLU A 222 -8.68 -10.82 19.35
C GLU A 222 -9.12 -9.44 19.85
N ASN A 223 -8.53 -8.36 19.34
CA ASN A 223 -8.78 -7.02 19.91
C ASN A 223 -10.08 -6.38 19.40
N ILE A 224 -10.37 -6.48 18.10
CA ILE A 224 -11.58 -5.88 17.52
C ILE A 224 -12.86 -6.49 18.12
N PRO A 225 -12.97 -7.82 18.35
CA PRO A 225 -14.15 -8.42 18.97
C PRO A 225 -14.46 -7.96 20.40
N ARG A 226 -13.49 -7.41 21.14
CA ARG A 226 -13.68 -6.92 22.52
C ARG A 226 -14.59 -5.70 22.60
N VAL A 227 -14.70 -4.95 21.49
CA VAL A 227 -15.51 -3.73 21.41
C VAL A 227 -16.76 -3.89 20.53
N LEU A 228 -17.13 -5.12 20.22
CA LEU A 228 -18.27 -5.48 19.39
C LEU A 228 -19.31 -6.28 20.19
N PRO A 229 -20.63 -6.01 20.01
CA PRO A 229 -21.68 -6.89 20.50
C PRO A 229 -21.51 -8.34 20.00
N GLN A 230 -21.87 -9.34 20.81
CA GLN A 230 -21.62 -10.76 20.49
C GLN A 230 -22.20 -11.21 19.13
N LYS A 231 -23.34 -10.64 18.72
CA LYS A 231 -24.01 -10.94 17.44
C LYS A 231 -23.32 -10.37 16.19
N PHE A 232 -22.24 -9.60 16.36
CA PHE A 232 -21.53 -8.95 15.27
C PHE A 232 -20.07 -9.40 15.20
N GLY A 233 -19.57 -9.38 13.97
CA GLY A 233 -18.16 -9.51 13.60
C GLY A 233 -17.76 -8.41 12.63
N VAL A 234 -16.56 -8.52 12.06
CA VAL A 234 -16.06 -7.61 11.03
C VAL A 234 -15.44 -8.36 9.86
N ASP A 235 -15.72 -7.85 8.66
CA ASP A 235 -15.03 -8.23 7.43
C ASP A 235 -14.04 -7.12 7.08
N LEU A 236 -12.75 -7.43 7.13
CA LEU A 236 -11.64 -6.55 6.79
C LEU A 236 -11.00 -6.96 5.45
N ASP A 237 -10.46 -6.00 4.71
CA ASP A 237 -9.75 -6.24 3.45
C ASP A 237 -8.37 -5.59 3.47
N ALA A 238 -7.31 -6.40 3.52
CA ALA A 238 -5.93 -5.96 3.61
C ALA A 238 -5.46 -5.11 2.44
N GLN A 239 -6.13 -5.17 1.28
CA GLN A 239 -5.81 -4.33 0.13
C GLN A 239 -6.14 -2.85 0.34
N THR A 240 -6.88 -2.52 1.40
CA THR A 240 -7.36 -1.16 1.67
C THR A 240 -6.42 -0.32 2.53
N TRP A 241 -5.40 -0.93 3.16
CA TRP A 241 -4.40 -0.21 3.93
C TRP A 241 -2.98 -0.58 3.55
N ARG A 242 -2.03 0.23 3.98
CA ARG A 242 -0.61 -0.04 3.76
C ARG A 242 -0.07 -0.93 4.87
N ILE A 243 0.43 -2.09 4.50
CA ILE A 243 1.14 -3.00 5.42
C ILE A 243 2.64 -2.64 5.41
N PRO A 244 3.24 -2.23 6.55
CA PRO A 244 4.69 -2.02 6.65
C PRO A 244 5.50 -3.25 6.23
N ARG A 245 6.60 -3.04 5.48
CA ARG A 245 7.38 -4.13 4.87
C ARG A 245 8.02 -5.10 5.86
N ILE A 246 8.22 -4.68 7.11
CA ILE A 246 8.68 -5.59 8.17
C ILE A 246 7.75 -6.81 8.31
N PHE A 247 6.44 -6.65 8.12
CA PHE A 247 5.50 -7.77 8.19
C PHE A 247 5.67 -8.73 7.02
N SER A 248 5.95 -8.23 5.80
CA SER A 248 6.27 -9.07 4.65
C SER A 248 7.54 -9.89 4.89
N TRP A 249 8.59 -9.27 5.44
CA TRP A 249 9.82 -9.98 5.78
C TRP A 249 9.60 -11.07 6.84
N LEU A 250 8.89 -10.75 7.93
CA LEU A 250 8.55 -11.71 8.98
C LEU A 250 7.71 -12.88 8.44
N GLN A 251 6.75 -12.58 7.56
CA GLN A 251 5.89 -13.58 6.94
C GLN A 251 6.71 -14.56 6.09
N GLN A 252 7.63 -14.04 5.26
CA GLN A 252 8.48 -14.83 4.37
C GLN A 252 9.49 -15.67 5.15
N GLU A 253 10.28 -15.06 6.03
CA GLU A 253 11.28 -15.77 6.85
C GLU A 253 10.62 -16.80 7.77
N GLY A 254 9.51 -16.43 8.40
CA GLY A 254 8.78 -17.28 9.33
C GLY A 254 7.84 -18.29 8.68
N HIS A 255 7.59 -18.21 7.36
CA HIS A 255 6.57 -18.99 6.65
C HIS A 255 5.20 -18.95 7.34
N LEU A 256 4.82 -17.76 7.81
CA LEU A 256 3.64 -17.58 8.65
C LEU A 256 2.35 -17.59 7.80
N SER A 257 1.31 -18.24 8.34
CA SER A 257 -0.03 -18.25 7.73
C SER A 257 -0.76 -16.93 7.95
N GLU A 258 -1.84 -16.70 7.20
CA GLU A 258 -2.74 -15.54 7.40
C GLU A 258 -3.22 -15.42 8.84
N GLU A 259 -3.66 -16.53 9.41
CA GLU A 259 -4.20 -16.57 10.77
C GLU A 259 -3.11 -16.23 11.80
N GLU A 260 -1.90 -16.78 11.66
CA GLU A 260 -0.79 -16.51 12.56
C GLU A 260 -0.35 -15.04 12.47
N MET A 261 -0.31 -14.47 11.26
CA MET A 261 -0.02 -13.06 11.06
C MET A 261 -1.08 -12.17 11.73
N ALA A 262 -2.36 -12.42 11.46
CA ALA A 262 -3.47 -11.61 11.98
C ALA A 262 -3.68 -11.76 13.50
N ARG A 263 -3.32 -12.91 14.09
CA ARG A 263 -3.39 -13.17 15.54
C ARG A 263 -2.18 -12.61 16.28
N THR A 264 -1.00 -12.57 15.66
CA THR A 264 0.22 -12.17 16.37
C THR A 264 0.54 -10.70 16.20
N PHE A 265 0.26 -10.15 15.02
CA PHE A 265 0.69 -8.82 14.64
C PHE A 265 -0.49 -7.89 14.32
N ASN A 266 -0.21 -6.59 14.43
CA ASN A 266 -1.13 -5.53 14.05
C ASN A 266 -1.25 -5.35 12.52
N CYS A 267 -0.31 -5.90 11.76
CA CYS A 267 -0.27 -5.89 10.29
C CYS A 267 -0.42 -4.48 9.67
N GLY A 268 0.05 -3.44 10.35
CA GLY A 268 -0.02 -2.05 9.90
C GLY A 268 -1.15 -1.23 10.51
N ILE A 269 -2.06 -1.83 11.27
CA ILE A 269 -3.19 -1.14 11.91
C ILE A 269 -2.99 -1.13 13.43
N GLY A 270 -2.57 0.00 14.00
CA GLY A 270 -2.35 0.13 15.45
C GLY A 270 -3.63 0.36 16.26
N ALA A 271 -4.67 0.91 15.63
CA ALA A 271 -5.97 1.10 16.25
C ALA A 271 -7.11 0.98 15.23
N ALA A 272 -8.30 0.59 15.68
CA ALA A 272 -9.50 0.50 14.86
C ALA A 272 -10.68 1.25 15.49
N LEU A 273 -11.38 2.07 14.69
CA LEU A 273 -12.59 2.79 15.07
C LEU A 273 -13.81 2.18 14.39
N ILE A 274 -14.94 2.16 15.10
CA ILE A 274 -16.24 1.81 14.53
C ILE A 274 -17.10 3.07 14.46
N VAL A 275 -17.60 3.38 13.27
CA VAL A 275 -18.40 4.59 12.99
C VAL A 275 -19.57 4.28 12.07
N SER A 276 -20.61 5.11 12.10
CA SER A 276 -21.69 5.01 11.11
C SER A 276 -21.21 5.41 9.70
N LYS A 277 -21.83 4.85 8.65
CA LYS A 277 -21.47 5.13 7.24
C LYS A 277 -21.55 6.61 6.84
N ASP A 278 -22.51 7.34 7.41
CA ASP A 278 -22.81 8.73 7.12
C ASP A 278 -21.73 9.71 7.64
N VAL A 279 -21.05 9.35 8.72
CA VAL A 279 -19.99 10.18 9.34
C VAL A 279 -18.58 9.76 8.96
N THR A 280 -18.40 8.64 8.24
CA THR A 280 -17.08 8.10 7.85
C THR A 280 -16.16 9.14 7.22
N LYS A 281 -16.67 9.92 6.24
CA LYS A 281 -15.86 10.94 5.55
C LYS A 281 -15.46 12.09 6.48
N GLN A 282 -16.29 12.42 7.47
CA GLN A 282 -15.95 13.45 8.45
C GLN A 282 -14.84 12.94 9.37
N VAL A 283 -15.02 11.75 9.94
CA VAL A 283 -14.04 11.15 10.86
C VAL A 283 -12.67 10.97 10.20
N LEU A 284 -12.61 10.53 8.94
CA LEU A 284 -11.33 10.45 8.21
C LEU A 284 -10.65 11.82 8.03
N ARG A 285 -11.43 12.88 7.77
CA ARG A 285 -10.89 14.25 7.69
C ARG A 285 -10.36 14.72 9.03
N ASP A 286 -11.07 14.43 10.11
CA ASP A 286 -10.67 14.83 11.47
C ASP A 286 -9.37 14.11 11.87
N ILE A 287 -9.24 12.82 11.57
CA ILE A 287 -8.00 12.05 11.76
C ILE A 287 -6.84 12.66 10.96
N GLN A 288 -7.08 12.98 9.68
CA GLN A 288 -6.06 13.57 8.82
C GLN A 288 -5.59 14.95 9.33
N GLN A 289 -6.50 15.76 9.87
CA GLN A 289 -6.16 17.06 10.47
C GLN A 289 -5.22 16.92 11.67
N HIS A 290 -5.32 15.82 12.40
CA HIS A 290 -4.42 15.47 13.51
C HIS A 290 -3.16 14.70 13.05
N LYS A 291 -2.86 14.70 11.74
CA LYS A 291 -1.65 14.11 11.13
C LYS A 291 -1.52 12.60 11.35
N GLU A 292 -2.66 11.93 11.48
CA GLU A 292 -2.76 10.48 11.51
C GLU A 292 -3.12 9.94 10.12
N GLU A 293 -2.56 8.79 9.77
CA GLU A 293 -2.88 8.07 8.54
C GLU A 293 -3.94 7.01 8.86
N ALA A 294 -5.02 6.98 8.08
CA ALA A 294 -6.12 6.05 8.29
C ALA A 294 -6.88 5.71 7.01
N TRP A 295 -7.53 4.55 7.03
CA TRP A 295 -8.28 4.00 5.91
C TRP A 295 -9.60 3.40 6.36
N VAL A 296 -10.57 3.35 5.45
CA VAL A 296 -11.70 2.43 5.61
C VAL A 296 -11.19 1.03 5.32
N ILE A 297 -11.12 0.20 6.35
CA ILE A 297 -10.52 -1.13 6.27
C ILE A 297 -11.54 -2.26 6.18
N GLY A 298 -12.81 -1.97 6.42
CA GLY A 298 -13.86 -2.98 6.44
C GLY A 298 -15.19 -2.48 6.98
N SER A 299 -16.05 -3.43 7.34
CA SER A 299 -17.37 -3.16 7.89
C SER A 299 -17.80 -4.19 8.93
N VAL A 300 -18.67 -3.77 9.83
CA VAL A 300 -19.38 -4.64 10.78
C VAL A 300 -20.40 -5.48 10.04
N VAL A 301 -20.41 -6.78 10.31
CA VAL A 301 -21.29 -7.78 9.69
C VAL A 301 -22.00 -8.60 10.76
N ALA A 302 -23.19 -9.13 10.44
CA ALA A 302 -23.82 -10.14 11.29
C ALA A 302 -22.90 -11.37 11.43
N CYS A 303 -22.76 -11.88 12.66
CA CYS A 303 -21.94 -13.05 12.94
C CYS A 303 -22.74 -14.07 13.75
N SER A 304 -22.89 -15.27 13.18
CA SER A 304 -23.49 -16.41 13.86
C SER A 304 -22.55 -16.94 14.94
N GLU A 305 -23.13 -17.53 15.99
CA GLU A 305 -22.39 -18.17 17.06
C GLU A 305 -21.47 -19.28 16.51
N GLY A 306 -20.22 -19.33 16.99
CA GLY A 306 -19.19 -20.28 16.53
C GLY A 306 -18.47 -19.93 15.22
N SER A 307 -18.87 -18.86 14.52
CA SER A 307 -18.12 -18.38 13.34
C SER A 307 -16.97 -17.43 13.74
N PRO A 308 -15.88 -17.33 12.93
CA PRO A 308 -14.84 -16.34 13.14
C PRO A 308 -15.42 -14.92 13.16
N ARG A 309 -15.22 -14.20 14.27
CA ARG A 309 -15.73 -12.83 14.46
C ARG A 309 -14.94 -11.77 13.67
N VAL A 310 -13.75 -12.10 13.19
CA VAL A 310 -12.92 -11.23 12.35
C VAL A 310 -12.49 -12.05 11.14
N LYS A 311 -12.73 -11.52 9.95
CA LYS A 311 -12.17 -12.06 8.70
C LYS A 311 -11.26 -11.02 8.09
N VAL A 312 -10.02 -11.39 7.78
CA VAL A 312 -9.06 -10.52 7.12
C VAL A 312 -8.80 -11.11 5.74
N LYS A 313 -9.33 -10.46 4.69
CA LYS A 313 -9.17 -10.90 3.30
C LYS A 313 -7.86 -10.37 2.74
N HIS A 314 -7.24 -11.15 1.84
CA HIS A 314 -6.09 -10.76 1.03
C HIS A 314 -4.82 -10.39 1.81
N LEU A 315 -4.63 -10.93 3.02
CA LEU A 315 -3.58 -10.45 3.92
C LEU A 315 -2.19 -10.81 3.39
N ILE A 316 -2.01 -12.08 2.99
CA ILE A 316 -0.71 -12.56 2.48
C ILE A 316 -0.47 -12.04 1.07
N GLU A 317 -1.49 -12.00 0.22
CA GLU A 317 -1.37 -11.48 -1.15
C GLU A 317 -0.88 -10.03 -1.13
N THR A 318 -1.44 -9.20 -0.23
CA THR A 318 -1.01 -7.80 -0.08
C THR A 318 0.44 -7.71 0.42
N MET A 319 0.86 -8.58 1.34
CA MET A 319 2.25 -8.62 1.83
C MET A 319 3.25 -9.12 0.77
N GLN A 320 2.85 -10.07 -0.07
CA GLN A 320 3.70 -10.65 -1.12
C GLN A 320 3.86 -9.71 -2.32
N ILE A 321 2.82 -8.95 -2.69
CA ILE A 321 2.91 -7.87 -3.69
C ILE A 321 3.95 -6.81 -3.28
N ASN A 322 4.04 -6.51 -1.97
CA ASN A 322 5.06 -5.60 -1.45
C ASN A 322 6.48 -6.21 -1.45
N GLY A 323 6.61 -7.54 -1.37
CA GLY A 323 7.89 -8.25 -1.42
C GLY A 323 8.43 -8.45 -2.85
N SER A 324 7.57 -8.67 -3.84
CA SER A 324 7.98 -8.81 -5.25
C SER A 324 8.45 -7.50 -5.90
N MET A 325 8.08 -6.35 -5.30
CA MET A 325 8.62 -5.03 -5.63
C MET A 325 10.10 -4.85 -5.27
N LEU A 326 10.75 -5.83 -4.63
CA LEU A 326 12.17 -5.77 -4.25
C LEU A 326 13.13 -6.37 -5.27
N ALA A 327 12.63 -7.07 -6.29
CA ALA A 327 13.48 -7.51 -7.38
C ALA A 327 13.89 -6.36 -8.32
N ASN A 328 13.17 -5.23 -8.33
CA ASN A 328 13.41 -4.09 -9.24
C ASN A 328 13.26 -2.78 -8.46
N GLY A 329 14.38 -2.18 -8.06
CA GLY A 329 14.42 -1.06 -7.14
C GLY A 329 14.47 0.31 -7.81
N ALA A 330 13.38 1.07 -7.76
CA ALA A 330 13.44 2.52 -7.59
C ALA A 330 12.14 3.11 -7.04
N LEU A 331 12.32 4.10 -6.16
CA LEU A 331 11.27 4.94 -5.63
C LEU A 331 11.64 6.41 -5.88
N LYS A 332 10.71 7.17 -6.45
CA LYS A 332 10.52 8.57 -6.04
C LYS A 332 9.04 8.82 -5.74
N ASN A 333 8.83 9.45 -4.59
CA ASN A 333 7.60 9.87 -3.92
C ASN A 333 6.41 10.21 -4.83
N HIS A 334 5.25 9.64 -4.52
CA HIS A 334 3.96 10.36 -4.47
C HIS A 334 2.91 9.54 -3.70
N PHE A 335 2.14 10.20 -2.84
CA PHE A 335 0.85 9.70 -2.35
C PHE A 335 -0.01 9.19 -3.53
N SER A 336 -0.65 8.03 -3.41
CA SER A 336 -2.04 7.73 -3.86
C SER A 336 -2.25 6.23 -4.09
N VAL A 337 -3.50 5.78 -3.86
CA VAL A 337 -4.31 4.85 -4.69
C VAL A 337 -3.52 3.80 -5.47
N GLN A 338 -3.88 2.50 -5.39
CA GLN A 338 -3.39 1.45 -6.33
C GLN A 338 -3.08 2.09 -7.69
N PRO A 339 -1.86 1.93 -8.28
CA PRO A 339 -1.52 2.63 -9.51
C PRO A 339 -2.64 2.34 -10.49
N LYS A 340 -3.42 3.38 -10.79
CA LYS A 340 -4.65 3.24 -11.56
C LYS A 340 -4.19 2.71 -12.91
N LYS A 341 -4.42 1.42 -13.17
CA LYS A 341 -3.96 0.77 -14.41
C LYS A 341 -4.25 1.71 -15.56
N ALA A 342 -3.24 2.01 -16.37
CA ALA A 342 -3.39 2.92 -17.49
C ALA A 342 -4.59 2.44 -18.31
N ARG A 343 -5.56 3.33 -18.51
CA ARG A 343 -6.77 3.04 -19.27
C ARG A 343 -6.39 3.05 -20.74
N VAL A 344 -6.40 1.89 -21.37
CA VAL A 344 -5.93 1.70 -22.75
C VAL A 344 -7.12 1.57 -23.69
N ALA A 345 -7.11 2.33 -24.78
CA ALA A 345 -7.95 2.06 -25.94
C ALA A 345 -7.10 1.37 -27.01
N VAL A 346 -7.66 0.34 -27.65
CA VAL A 346 -7.00 -0.35 -28.77
C VAL A 346 -7.76 -0.10 -30.06
N LEU A 347 -7.07 0.43 -31.06
CA LEU A 347 -7.61 0.72 -32.39
C LEU A 347 -7.20 -0.40 -33.35
N ILE A 348 -8.17 -0.95 -34.09
CA ILE A 348 -7.97 -2.09 -34.99
C ILE A 348 -8.65 -1.90 -36.35
N SER A 349 -8.20 -2.64 -37.37
CA SER A 349 -8.84 -2.70 -38.70
C SER A 349 -9.10 -4.11 -39.25
N GLY A 350 -8.77 -5.16 -38.50
CA GLY A 350 -8.73 -6.53 -39.03
C GLY A 350 -8.81 -7.63 -37.98
N THR A 351 -7.98 -8.66 -38.13
CA THR A 351 -8.07 -9.94 -37.39
C THR A 351 -7.78 -9.84 -35.89
N GLY A 352 -7.15 -8.75 -35.43
CA GLY A 352 -6.87 -8.51 -34.01
C GLY A 352 -5.91 -9.53 -33.40
N SER A 353 -4.88 -9.99 -34.12
CA SER A 353 -3.83 -10.85 -33.54
C SER A 353 -3.05 -10.10 -32.45
N ASN A 354 -2.60 -8.88 -32.74
CA ASN A 354 -1.94 -8.01 -31.77
C ASN A 354 -2.89 -7.60 -30.63
N LEU A 355 -4.17 -7.39 -30.92
CA LEU A 355 -5.17 -7.16 -29.88
C LEU A 355 -5.26 -8.35 -28.90
N GLN A 356 -5.24 -9.59 -29.39
CA GLN A 356 -5.27 -10.76 -28.51
C GLN A 356 -4.07 -10.78 -27.56
N ALA A 357 -2.86 -10.52 -28.07
CA ALA A 357 -1.66 -10.46 -27.24
C ALA A 357 -1.75 -9.35 -26.16
N LEU A 358 -2.32 -8.19 -26.52
CA LEU A 358 -2.58 -7.12 -25.55
C LEU A 358 -3.65 -7.51 -24.51
N ILE A 359 -4.72 -8.20 -24.91
CA ILE A 359 -5.75 -8.71 -24.00
C ILE A 359 -5.15 -9.68 -22.99
N ASP A 360 -4.37 -10.65 -23.47
CA ASP A 360 -3.77 -11.68 -22.64
C ASP A 360 -2.80 -11.04 -21.63
N SER A 361 -1.92 -10.13 -22.10
CA SER A 361 -0.99 -9.41 -21.24
C SER A 361 -1.69 -8.49 -20.22
N THR A 362 -2.79 -7.82 -20.58
CA THR A 362 -3.47 -6.91 -19.65
C THR A 362 -4.31 -7.60 -18.59
N ARG A 363 -4.59 -8.89 -18.76
CA ARG A 363 -5.26 -9.74 -17.78
C ARG A 363 -4.32 -10.26 -16.69
N GLU A 364 -3.02 -10.24 -16.94
CA GLU A 364 -2.02 -10.60 -15.94
C GLU A 364 -2.15 -9.67 -14.72
N PRO A 365 -2.10 -10.20 -13.47
CA PRO A 365 -2.20 -9.39 -12.26
C PRO A 365 -1.14 -8.28 -12.19
N SER A 366 0.05 -8.55 -12.72
CA SER A 366 1.20 -7.61 -12.79
C SER A 366 1.07 -6.53 -13.87
N SER A 367 0.02 -6.57 -14.71
CA SER A 367 -0.17 -5.57 -15.77
C SER A 367 -0.45 -4.18 -15.20
N SER A 368 0.35 -3.21 -15.65
CA SER A 368 0.16 -1.77 -15.41
C SER A 368 -0.91 -1.15 -16.32
N ALA A 369 -1.48 -1.93 -17.25
CA ALA A 369 -2.46 -1.50 -18.24
C ALA A 369 -3.79 -2.26 -18.12
N HIS A 370 -4.89 -1.58 -18.45
CA HIS A 370 -6.24 -2.14 -18.53
C HIS A 370 -6.94 -1.64 -19.78
N ILE A 371 -7.38 -2.55 -20.66
CA ILE A 371 -8.09 -2.19 -21.88
C ILE A 371 -9.53 -1.84 -21.56
N VAL A 372 -9.91 -0.59 -21.82
CA VAL A 372 -11.24 -0.04 -21.50
C VAL A 372 -12.18 0.01 -22.70
N VAL A 373 -11.64 0.05 -23.92
CA VAL A 373 -12.42 0.04 -25.16
C VAL A 373 -11.58 -0.46 -26.34
N VAL A 374 -12.22 -1.19 -27.26
CA VAL A 374 -11.67 -1.51 -28.59
C VAL A 374 -12.46 -0.76 -29.66
N ILE A 375 -11.78 0.04 -30.47
CA ILE A 375 -12.38 0.82 -31.55
C ILE A 375 -11.94 0.22 -32.89
N SER A 376 -12.91 -0.13 -33.73
CA SER A 376 -12.64 -0.58 -35.10
C SER A 376 -13.15 0.41 -36.12
N ASN A 377 -12.36 0.67 -37.17
CA ASN A 377 -12.81 1.47 -38.31
C ASN A 377 -13.62 0.68 -39.35
N LYS A 378 -13.81 -0.63 -39.12
CA LYS A 378 -14.60 -1.54 -39.94
C LYS A 378 -15.53 -2.36 -39.06
N ALA A 379 -16.78 -2.50 -39.48
CA ALA A 379 -17.71 -3.43 -38.85
C ALA A 379 -17.31 -4.90 -39.13
N ALA A 380 -17.78 -5.83 -38.30
CA ALA A 380 -17.69 -7.28 -38.53
C ALA A 380 -16.27 -7.79 -38.80
N VAL A 381 -15.27 -7.31 -38.05
CA VAL A 381 -13.90 -7.84 -38.09
C VAL A 381 -13.66 -8.77 -36.91
N ALA A 382 -12.90 -9.85 -37.12
CA ALA A 382 -12.64 -10.86 -36.09
C ALA A 382 -11.98 -10.31 -34.80
N GLY A 383 -11.32 -9.14 -34.88
CA GLY A 383 -10.80 -8.47 -33.69
C GLY A 383 -11.89 -7.96 -32.74
N LEU A 384 -13.08 -7.60 -33.24
CA LEU A 384 -14.21 -7.20 -32.40
C LEU A 384 -14.76 -8.40 -31.62
N ASP A 385 -14.92 -9.55 -32.28
CA ASP A 385 -15.37 -10.80 -31.63
C ASP A 385 -14.43 -11.21 -30.49
N LYS A 386 -13.12 -10.99 -30.65
CA LYS A 386 -12.13 -11.26 -29.59
C LYS A 386 -12.30 -10.32 -28.40
N ALA A 387 -12.53 -9.04 -28.64
CA ALA A 387 -12.77 -8.06 -27.59
C ALA A 387 -14.06 -8.38 -26.80
N GLU A 388 -15.13 -8.72 -27.52
CA GLU A 388 -16.42 -9.09 -26.91
C GLU A 388 -16.31 -10.36 -26.06
N ARG A 389 -15.66 -11.42 -26.57
CA ARG A 389 -15.36 -12.62 -25.77
C ARG A 389 -14.50 -12.32 -24.55
N ALA A 390 -13.69 -11.27 -24.62
CA ALA A 390 -12.87 -10.83 -23.51
C ALA A 390 -13.61 -9.94 -22.50
N GLY A 391 -14.88 -9.59 -22.75
CA GLY A 391 -15.67 -8.69 -21.90
C GLY A 391 -15.31 -7.21 -22.05
N ILE A 392 -14.63 -6.84 -23.14
CA ILE A 392 -14.16 -5.47 -23.38
C ILE A 392 -15.19 -4.72 -24.26
N PRO A 393 -15.63 -3.52 -23.86
CA PRO A 393 -16.51 -2.69 -24.68
C PRO A 393 -15.95 -2.43 -26.08
N THR A 394 -16.80 -2.53 -27.10
CA THR A 394 -16.44 -2.27 -28.49
C THR A 394 -17.17 -1.05 -29.06
N ARG A 395 -16.52 -0.36 -30.01
CA ARG A 395 -17.11 0.71 -30.82
C ARG A 395 -16.69 0.56 -32.28
N VAL A 396 -17.63 0.78 -33.19
CA VAL A 396 -17.35 0.80 -34.63
C VAL A 396 -17.52 2.23 -35.12
N ILE A 397 -16.43 2.82 -35.63
CA ILE A 397 -16.44 4.17 -36.19
C ILE A 397 -16.02 4.06 -37.65
N ASN A 398 -16.99 4.00 -38.55
CA ASN A 398 -16.70 3.82 -39.97
C ASN A 398 -16.20 5.14 -40.59
N HIS A 399 -14.91 5.18 -40.91
CA HIS A 399 -14.26 6.33 -41.56
C HIS A 399 -14.94 6.83 -42.84
N LYS A 400 -15.72 5.99 -43.54
CA LYS A 400 -16.47 6.39 -44.75
C LYS A 400 -17.66 7.32 -44.45
N LEU A 401 -18.07 7.44 -43.19
CA LEU A 401 -19.20 8.26 -42.77
C LEU A 401 -18.83 9.72 -42.46
N TYR A 402 -17.54 10.07 -42.53
CA TYR A 402 -17.02 11.40 -42.19
C TYR A 402 -16.45 12.08 -43.42
N LYS A 403 -16.63 13.40 -43.54
CA LYS A 403 -16.23 14.16 -44.74
C LYS A 403 -14.75 14.47 -44.76
N SER A 404 -14.10 14.45 -43.59
CA SER A 404 -12.67 14.69 -43.46
C SER A 404 -12.05 13.73 -42.45
N ARG A 405 -10.72 13.59 -42.53
CA ARG A 405 -9.94 12.82 -41.54
C ARG A 405 -10.09 13.42 -40.14
N VAL A 406 -10.11 14.74 -40.02
CA VAL A 406 -10.26 15.43 -38.74
C VAL A 406 -11.63 15.11 -38.11
N GLU A 407 -12.71 15.11 -38.89
CA GLU A 407 -14.03 14.71 -38.40
C GLU A 407 -14.06 13.26 -37.92
N PHE A 408 -13.41 12.35 -38.66
CA PHE A 408 -13.28 10.95 -38.28
C PHE A 408 -12.50 10.78 -36.96
N ASP A 409 -11.36 11.44 -36.84
CA ASP A 409 -10.51 11.36 -35.66
C ASP A 409 -11.18 11.98 -34.43
N ASN A 410 -11.95 13.07 -34.61
CA ASN A 410 -12.75 13.67 -33.53
C ASN A 410 -13.81 12.71 -32.99
N ALA A 411 -14.41 11.88 -33.84
CA ALA A 411 -15.36 10.86 -33.39
C ALA A 411 -14.67 9.75 -32.59
N ILE A 412 -13.45 9.36 -32.99
CA ILE A 412 -12.61 8.45 -32.18
C ILE A 412 -12.32 9.10 -30.83
N ASP A 413 -11.86 10.35 -30.85
CA ASP A 413 -11.48 11.11 -29.67
C ASP A 413 -12.61 11.25 -28.64
N GLN A 414 -13.84 11.47 -29.09
CA GLN A 414 -15.04 11.47 -28.23
C GLN A 414 -15.23 10.14 -27.48
N VAL A 415 -15.00 9.01 -28.17
CA VAL A 415 -15.04 7.69 -27.52
C VAL A 415 -13.87 7.52 -26.55
N LEU A 416 -12.68 8.00 -26.92
CA LEU A 416 -11.52 7.92 -26.01
C LEU A 416 -11.78 8.70 -24.71
N GLU A 417 -12.44 9.87 -24.79
CA GLU A 417 -12.88 10.68 -23.66
C GLU A 417 -14.00 10.00 -22.85
N GLU A 418 -15.03 9.45 -23.51
CA GLU A 418 -16.12 8.67 -22.89
C GLU A 418 -15.57 7.58 -21.97
N PHE A 419 -14.53 6.88 -22.43
CA PHE A 419 -13.89 5.80 -21.68
C PHE A 419 -12.74 6.26 -20.76
N SER A 420 -12.49 7.56 -20.63
CA SER A 420 -11.39 8.14 -19.84
C SER A 420 -10.03 7.51 -20.19
N THR A 421 -9.74 7.39 -21.47
CA THR A 421 -8.52 6.75 -21.99
C THR A 421 -7.28 7.58 -21.67
N SER A 422 -6.19 6.89 -21.35
CA SER A 422 -4.87 7.49 -21.08
C SER A 422 -3.78 7.07 -22.08
N ILE A 423 -3.92 5.90 -22.71
CA ILE A 423 -2.99 5.38 -23.74
C ILE A 423 -3.79 4.82 -24.91
N VAL A 424 -3.31 5.04 -26.13
CA VAL A 424 -3.92 4.54 -27.37
C VAL A 424 -2.96 3.57 -28.06
N CYS A 425 -3.38 2.34 -28.31
CA CYS A 425 -2.59 1.34 -29.03
C CYS A 425 -3.16 1.13 -30.44
N LEU A 426 -2.36 1.36 -31.47
CA LEU A 426 -2.68 1.06 -32.86
C LEU A 426 -2.26 -0.40 -33.15
N ALA A 427 -3.19 -1.33 -33.02
CA ALA A 427 -2.96 -2.76 -33.22
C ALA A 427 -3.38 -3.18 -34.63
N GLY A 428 -2.60 -2.78 -35.63
CA GLY A 428 -2.95 -2.98 -37.04
C GLY A 428 -4.08 -2.06 -37.50
N PHE A 429 -4.04 -0.80 -37.08
CA PHE A 429 -4.99 0.23 -37.49
C PHE A 429 -4.56 0.84 -38.83
N MET A 430 -5.23 0.44 -39.91
CA MET A 430 -4.82 0.73 -41.30
C MET A 430 -5.25 2.12 -41.78
N ARG A 431 -5.17 3.15 -40.92
CA ARG A 431 -5.53 4.54 -41.23
C ARG A 431 -4.47 5.50 -40.69
N ILE A 432 -4.15 6.52 -41.48
CA ILE A 432 -3.32 7.63 -41.04
C ILE A 432 -4.21 8.60 -40.25
N LEU A 433 -3.79 8.95 -39.05
CA LEU A 433 -4.44 9.93 -38.17
C LEU A 433 -4.03 11.36 -38.57
N SER A 434 -4.83 12.35 -38.23
CA SER A 434 -4.58 13.76 -38.54
C SER A 434 -3.57 14.37 -37.56
N GLY A 435 -2.83 15.38 -38.02
CA GLY A 435 -1.87 16.12 -37.19
C GLY A 435 -2.46 16.62 -35.87
N PRO A 436 -3.65 17.25 -35.83
CA PRO A 436 -4.29 17.65 -34.57
C PRO A 436 -4.49 16.49 -33.59
N PHE A 437 -4.95 15.33 -34.06
CA PHE A 437 -5.15 14.15 -33.22
C PHE A 437 -3.83 13.59 -32.68
N VAL A 438 -2.82 13.47 -33.55
CA VAL A 438 -1.49 12.98 -33.17
C VAL A 438 -0.84 13.91 -32.15
N ARG A 439 -0.96 15.24 -32.31
CA ARG A 439 -0.47 16.21 -31.32
C ARG A 439 -1.18 16.09 -29.98
N LYS A 440 -2.51 15.90 -29.97
CA LYS A 440 -3.29 15.71 -28.74
C LYS A 440 -2.82 14.49 -27.94
N TRP A 441 -2.51 13.41 -28.63
CA TRP A 441 -2.12 12.13 -28.04
C TRP A 441 -0.60 11.88 -28.07
N ASN A 442 0.20 12.93 -28.30
CA ASN A 442 1.65 12.84 -28.36
C ASN A 442 2.23 12.24 -27.06
N GLY A 443 3.14 11.28 -27.19
CA GLY A 443 3.70 10.54 -26.04
C GLY A 443 2.73 9.57 -25.34
N LYS A 444 1.50 9.42 -25.83
CA LYS A 444 0.47 8.52 -25.26
C LYS A 444 -0.09 7.53 -26.28
N MET A 445 0.41 7.54 -27.51
CA MET A 445 -0.07 6.69 -28.59
C MET A 445 1.07 5.81 -29.13
N LEU A 446 0.82 4.50 -29.16
CA LEU A 446 1.79 3.47 -29.53
C LEU A 446 1.36 2.79 -30.81
N ASN A 447 2.30 2.53 -31.70
CA ASN A 447 2.08 1.73 -32.90
C ASN A 447 3.12 0.61 -32.98
N ILE A 448 2.70 -0.54 -33.50
CA ILE A 448 3.57 -1.66 -33.86
C ILE A 448 3.74 -1.67 -35.39
N HIS A 449 4.98 -1.67 -35.85
CA HIS A 449 5.35 -1.70 -37.27
C HIS A 449 6.08 -3.02 -37.60
N PRO A 450 5.74 -3.71 -38.72
CA PRO A 450 6.24 -5.04 -39.04
C PRO A 450 7.65 -5.06 -39.71
N SER A 451 8.52 -4.12 -39.36
CA SER A 451 9.95 -4.11 -39.70
C SER A 451 10.78 -3.42 -38.61
N LEU A 452 12.10 -3.50 -38.70
CA LEU A 452 13.03 -2.70 -37.90
C LEU A 452 13.12 -1.27 -38.44
N LEU A 453 12.38 -0.34 -37.85
CA LEU A 453 12.52 1.09 -38.17
C LEU A 453 13.92 1.59 -37.80
N PRO A 454 14.49 2.55 -38.56
CA PRO A 454 13.86 3.31 -39.65
C PRO A 454 13.83 2.59 -41.01
N SER A 455 14.24 1.32 -41.10
CA SER A 455 14.24 0.56 -42.36
C SER A 455 12.84 0.08 -42.76
N PHE A 456 12.53 0.18 -44.06
CA PHE A 456 11.29 -0.34 -44.67
C PHE A 456 10.01 0.22 -44.03
N LYS A 457 9.83 1.55 -44.11
CA LYS A 457 8.62 2.25 -43.65
C LYS A 457 7.40 1.95 -44.52
N GLY A 458 6.21 2.22 -44.00
CA GLY A 458 4.94 2.10 -44.72
C GLY A 458 4.37 0.69 -44.80
N SER A 459 3.28 0.53 -45.55
CA SER A 459 2.38 -0.64 -45.43
C SER A 459 2.89 -1.98 -45.99
N ASN A 460 3.96 -1.97 -46.80
CA ASN A 460 4.45 -3.14 -47.54
C ASN A 460 5.85 -3.55 -47.07
N ALA A 461 6.08 -3.52 -45.75
CA ALA A 461 7.42 -3.66 -45.19
C ALA A 461 8.03 -5.06 -45.45
N HIS A 462 7.21 -6.12 -45.46
CA HIS A 462 7.68 -7.48 -45.72
C HIS A 462 8.10 -7.70 -47.18
N GLU A 463 7.37 -7.16 -48.14
CA GLU A 463 7.74 -7.18 -49.56
C GLU A 463 9.09 -6.47 -49.75
N GLN A 464 9.24 -5.27 -49.19
CA GLN A 464 10.49 -4.50 -49.31
C GLN A 464 11.69 -5.22 -48.67
N VAL A 465 11.49 -5.91 -47.54
CA VAL A 465 12.53 -6.71 -46.87
C VAL A 465 13.01 -7.85 -47.77
N LEU A 466 12.08 -8.57 -48.40
CA LEU A 466 12.40 -9.68 -49.29
C LEU A 466 13.07 -9.20 -50.58
N ASP A 467 12.55 -8.13 -51.18
CA ASP A 467 13.11 -7.51 -52.40
C ASP A 467 14.53 -6.97 -52.17
N ALA A 468 14.80 -6.43 -50.98
CA ALA A 468 16.13 -5.95 -50.59
C ALA A 468 17.12 -7.09 -50.29
N GLY A 469 16.64 -8.34 -50.14
CA GLY A 469 17.50 -9.51 -49.90
C GLY A 469 18.24 -9.47 -48.56
N VAL A 470 17.75 -8.72 -47.56
CA VAL A 470 18.37 -8.65 -46.24
C VAL A 470 18.18 -9.95 -45.47
N THR A 471 19.13 -10.30 -44.59
CA THR A 471 19.09 -11.53 -43.79
C THR A 471 18.43 -11.35 -42.42
N VAL A 472 18.13 -10.11 -42.04
CA VAL A 472 17.52 -9.75 -40.75
C VAL A 472 16.47 -8.67 -40.97
N THR A 473 15.30 -8.86 -40.37
CA THR A 473 14.24 -7.85 -40.21
C THR A 473 13.72 -7.92 -38.77
N GLY A 474 12.48 -7.54 -38.49
CA GLY A 474 11.90 -7.60 -37.16
C GLY A 474 10.57 -6.88 -37.08
N CYS A 475 10.25 -6.41 -35.89
CA CYS A 475 9.17 -5.45 -35.68
C CYS A 475 9.62 -4.36 -34.70
N THR A 476 8.92 -3.23 -34.74
CA THR A 476 9.23 -2.04 -33.94
C THR A 476 7.98 -1.51 -33.27
N VAL A 477 8.02 -1.34 -31.96
CA VAL A 477 7.03 -0.53 -31.24
C VAL A 477 7.59 0.87 -31.07
N HIS A 478 6.83 1.88 -31.44
CA HIS A 478 7.24 3.27 -31.36
C HIS A 478 6.07 4.18 -30.94
N PHE A 479 6.39 5.36 -30.42
CA PHE A 479 5.41 6.43 -30.27
C PHE A 479 4.95 6.91 -31.64
N VAL A 480 3.66 7.22 -31.80
CA VAL A 480 3.15 7.78 -33.06
C VAL A 480 3.56 9.24 -33.17
N ALA A 481 4.09 9.61 -34.34
CA ALA A 481 4.44 10.98 -34.72
C ALA A 481 3.62 11.40 -35.95
N GLU A 482 3.63 12.71 -36.29
CA GLU A 482 2.88 13.22 -37.45
C GLU A 482 3.40 12.61 -38.76
N ASP A 483 4.72 12.46 -38.87
CA ASP A 483 5.36 11.74 -39.96
C ASP A 483 5.23 10.23 -39.74
N VAL A 484 4.84 9.53 -40.81
CA VAL A 484 4.62 8.09 -40.82
C VAL A 484 5.90 7.35 -40.42
N ASP A 485 5.77 6.48 -39.41
CA ASP A 485 6.84 5.62 -38.89
C ASP A 485 8.13 6.39 -38.52
N ALA A 486 7.98 7.61 -38.01
CA ALA A 486 9.09 8.50 -37.64
C ALA A 486 9.20 8.77 -36.14
N GLY A 487 8.27 8.26 -35.34
CA GLY A 487 8.30 8.49 -33.89
C GLY A 487 9.36 7.66 -33.17
N GLN A 488 9.60 8.00 -31.91
CA GLN A 488 10.68 7.41 -31.13
C GLN A 488 10.43 5.93 -30.84
N ILE A 489 11.47 5.13 -31.04
CA ILE A 489 11.44 3.67 -30.95
C ILE A 489 11.54 3.22 -29.49
N ILE A 490 10.53 2.50 -29.02
CA ILE A 490 10.43 2.00 -27.64
C ILE A 490 11.11 0.64 -27.51
N LEU A 491 10.70 -0.32 -28.35
CA LEU A 491 11.27 -1.67 -28.41
C LEU A 491 11.37 -2.14 -29.85
N GLN A 492 12.35 -3.01 -30.10
CA GLN A 492 12.50 -3.74 -31.35
C GLN A 492 12.85 -5.19 -31.06
N GLU A 493 12.37 -6.09 -31.91
CA GLU A 493 12.79 -7.49 -31.89
C GLU A 493 13.19 -7.92 -33.30
N ALA A 494 14.43 -8.38 -33.42
CA ALA A 494 14.98 -8.85 -34.67
C ALA A 494 14.49 -10.26 -34.99
N VAL A 495 14.20 -10.49 -36.26
CA VAL A 495 13.69 -11.74 -36.81
C VAL A 495 14.53 -12.11 -38.04
N PRO A 496 15.07 -13.33 -38.12
CA PRO A 496 15.86 -13.74 -39.28
C PRO A 496 14.98 -13.87 -40.52
N VAL A 497 15.50 -13.45 -41.67
CA VAL A 497 14.94 -13.71 -43.00
C VAL A 497 15.65 -14.94 -43.56
N LYS A 498 14.89 -16.01 -43.79
CA LYS A 498 15.41 -17.29 -44.25
C LYS A 498 15.38 -17.35 -45.77
N ARG A 499 16.31 -18.11 -46.34
CA ARG A 499 16.32 -18.40 -47.78
C ARG A 499 15.01 -19.09 -48.18
N GLY A 500 14.31 -18.52 -49.16
CA GLY A 500 13.02 -19.03 -49.63
C GLY A 500 11.81 -18.56 -48.83
N ASP A 501 11.97 -17.60 -47.92
CA ASP A 501 10.81 -16.95 -47.29
C ASP A 501 9.91 -16.29 -48.34
N THR A 502 8.61 -16.46 -48.14
CA THR A 502 7.55 -15.67 -48.79
C THR A 502 7.08 -14.58 -47.83
N VAL A 503 6.30 -13.61 -48.32
CA VAL A 503 5.66 -12.59 -47.47
C VAL A 503 4.87 -13.24 -46.34
N ALA A 504 4.12 -14.31 -46.63
CA ALA A 504 3.30 -15.00 -45.62
C ALA A 504 4.14 -15.67 -44.52
N THR A 505 5.21 -16.40 -44.90
CA THR A 505 6.06 -17.09 -43.93
C THR A 505 6.89 -16.13 -43.09
N LEU A 506 7.33 -15.01 -43.68
CA LEU A 506 8.00 -13.95 -42.95
C LEU A 506 7.04 -13.21 -42.03
N SER A 507 5.83 -12.89 -42.50
CA SER A 507 4.80 -12.19 -41.74
C SER A 507 4.37 -12.97 -40.50
N GLU A 508 4.14 -14.28 -40.59
CA GLU A 508 3.82 -15.10 -39.40
C GLU A 508 4.99 -15.10 -38.39
N ARG A 509 6.24 -15.09 -38.86
CA ARG A 509 7.40 -15.05 -37.96
C ARG A 509 7.53 -13.70 -37.27
N VAL A 510 7.36 -12.60 -37.99
CA VAL A 510 7.38 -11.24 -37.43
C VAL A 510 6.22 -11.05 -36.45
N LYS A 511 5.04 -11.56 -36.77
CA LYS A 511 3.85 -11.51 -35.92
C LYS A 511 4.06 -12.17 -34.55
N LEU A 512 4.83 -13.27 -34.47
CA LEU A 512 5.22 -13.85 -33.17
C LEU A 512 6.07 -12.89 -32.33
N ALA A 513 6.98 -12.15 -32.96
CA ALA A 513 7.76 -11.10 -32.29
C ALA A 513 6.87 -9.91 -31.88
N GLU A 514 5.92 -9.50 -32.73
CA GLU A 514 4.94 -8.45 -32.39
C GLU A 514 4.13 -8.79 -31.13
N HIS A 515 3.68 -10.05 -31.01
CA HIS A 515 2.91 -10.53 -29.85
C HIS A 515 3.71 -10.47 -28.55
N LYS A 516 5.04 -10.46 -28.64
CA LYS A 516 5.93 -10.33 -27.49
C LYS A 516 6.24 -8.86 -27.18
N ILE A 517 6.74 -8.10 -28.15
CA ILE A 517 7.23 -6.74 -27.87
C ILE A 517 6.11 -5.71 -27.73
N PHE A 518 4.96 -5.89 -28.37
CA PHE A 518 3.91 -4.88 -28.31
C PHE A 518 3.28 -4.79 -26.91
N PRO A 519 2.93 -5.91 -26.24
CA PRO A 519 2.52 -5.85 -24.85
C PRO A 519 3.66 -5.38 -23.93
N ALA A 520 4.91 -5.82 -24.14
CA ALA A 520 6.04 -5.38 -23.33
C ALA A 520 6.25 -3.85 -23.40
N ALA A 521 6.17 -3.27 -24.59
CA ALA A 521 6.25 -1.83 -24.77
C ALA A 521 5.06 -1.09 -24.14
N LEU A 522 3.84 -1.64 -24.24
CA LEU A 522 2.69 -1.09 -23.53
C LEU A 522 2.93 -1.09 -22.01
N GLN A 523 3.48 -2.17 -21.43
CA GLN A 523 3.79 -2.21 -20.00
C GLN A 523 4.80 -1.13 -19.61
N LEU A 524 5.89 -0.97 -20.37
CA LEU A 524 6.91 0.05 -20.09
C LEU A 524 6.37 1.48 -20.12
N VAL A 525 5.42 1.77 -21.02
CA VAL A 525 4.78 3.08 -21.09
C VAL A 525 3.70 3.24 -20.03
N ALA A 526 2.90 2.20 -19.76
CA ALA A 526 1.83 2.21 -18.77
C ALA A 526 2.34 2.28 -17.33
N SER A 527 3.49 1.66 -17.03
CA SER A 527 4.18 1.77 -15.75
C SER A 527 4.88 3.13 -15.57
N GLY A 528 5.06 3.89 -16.65
CA GLY A 528 5.83 5.13 -16.67
C GLY A 528 7.35 4.93 -16.76
N THR A 529 7.85 3.70 -16.94
CA THR A 529 9.28 3.39 -17.12
C THR A 529 9.87 4.09 -18.35
N ILE A 530 9.07 4.20 -19.42
CA ILE A 530 9.39 4.94 -20.65
C ILE A 530 8.38 6.05 -20.85
N GLN A 531 8.86 7.27 -21.05
CA GLN A 531 8.05 8.41 -21.44
C GLN A 531 8.70 9.16 -22.59
N LEU A 532 7.89 9.86 -23.39
CA LEU A 532 8.39 10.79 -24.39
C LEU A 532 8.66 12.14 -23.71
N GLY A 533 9.92 12.53 -23.61
CA GLY A 533 10.33 13.81 -23.00
C GLY A 533 9.94 15.02 -23.85
N GLU A 534 9.94 16.21 -23.24
CA GLU A 534 9.60 17.47 -23.91
C GLU A 534 10.51 17.80 -25.10
N ASN A 535 11.73 17.28 -25.11
CA ASN A 535 12.68 17.38 -26.21
C ASN A 535 12.39 16.41 -27.37
N GLY A 536 11.28 15.66 -27.32
CA GLY A 536 10.88 14.68 -28.32
C GLY A 536 11.71 13.39 -28.31
N LYS A 537 12.52 13.14 -27.29
CA LYS A 537 13.31 11.90 -27.13
C LYS A 537 12.73 11.00 -26.06
N ILE A 538 13.01 9.70 -26.17
CA ILE A 538 12.66 8.76 -25.09
C ILE A 538 13.50 9.05 -23.86
N CYS A 539 12.79 9.26 -22.75
CA CYS A 539 13.35 9.32 -21.42
C CYS A 539 13.11 7.96 -20.77
N TRP A 540 14.21 7.24 -20.53
CA TRP A 540 14.22 6.16 -19.56
C TRP A 540 14.27 6.81 -18.19
N VAL A 541 13.28 6.53 -17.35
CA VAL A 541 13.34 6.93 -15.96
C VAL A 541 14.38 6.01 -15.31
N LYS A 542 15.65 6.45 -15.28
CA LYS A 542 16.76 5.69 -14.68
C LYS A 542 16.60 5.67 -13.16
N GLU A 543 16.79 4.49 -12.59
CA GLU A 543 16.90 4.24 -11.15
C GLU A 543 18.29 4.76 -10.69
N GLU A 544 18.33 5.79 -9.83
CA GLU A 544 19.51 6.25 -9.09
C GLU A 544 19.57 5.58 -7.72
#